data_AF-A0A7V4FZK1-F1
#
_entry.id   AF-A0A7V4FZK1-F1
#
_cell.length_a   1.000
_cell.length_b   1.000
_cell.length_c   1.000
_cell.angle_alpha   90.00
_cell.angle_beta   90.00
_cell.angle_gamma   90.00
#
_symmetry.space_group_name_H-M   'P 1'
#
loop_
_entity.id
_entity.type
_entity.pdbx_description
1 polymer ?
#
loop_
_entity_poly.entity_id
_entity_poly.type
_entity_poly.pdbx_seq_one_letter_code
_entity_poly.pdbx_strand_id
1 'polypeptide(L)'
;MLRGLAAVFLAATFGYGPYHLYTRSGYAKYRELRRDLEAAHQRNARLRAENERLAREVESLRTDPRALERVARIDMGWVRPGEILFDFGEGR
;
A
#
# COMPACT_ATOMS: atom_id res chain seq x y z
N MET A 1 -23.25 -44.42 42.25
CA MET A 1 -21.89 -44.08 41.79
C MET A 1 -21.82 -43.89 40.27
N LEU A 2 -22.32 -44.85 39.46
CA LEU A 2 -22.26 -44.79 37.99
C LEU A 2 -22.94 -43.55 37.34
N ARG A 3 -24.04 -43.06 37.91
CA ARG A 3 -24.79 -41.88 37.40
C ARG A 3 -24.05 -40.56 37.60
N GLY A 4 -23.27 -40.44 38.67
CA GLY A 4 -22.46 -39.23 38.93
C GLY A 4 -21.28 -39.12 37.99
N LEU A 5 -20.64 -40.26 37.68
CA LEU A 5 -19.55 -40.35 36.71
C LEU A 5 -20.00 -39.99 35.28
N ALA A 6 -21.19 -40.45 34.88
CA ALA A 6 -21.79 -40.10 33.59
C ALA A 6 -22.09 -38.60 33.46
N ALA A 7 -22.57 -37.95 34.54
CA ALA A 7 -22.84 -36.52 34.56
C ALA A 7 -21.56 -35.67 34.44
N VAL A 8 -20.47 -36.07 35.10
CA VAL A 8 -19.17 -35.40 35.00
C VAL A 8 -18.58 -35.54 33.59
N PHE A 9 -18.70 -36.72 32.98
CA PHE A 9 -18.26 -36.93 31.60
C PHE A 9 -19.04 -36.05 30.62
N LEU A 10 -20.37 -35.98 30.75
CA LEU A 10 -21.21 -35.12 29.92
C LEU A 10 -20.84 -33.64 30.05
N ALA A 11 -20.62 -33.17 31.28
CA ALA A 11 -20.20 -31.79 31.54
C ALA A 11 -18.80 -31.49 30.96
N ALA A 12 -17.87 -32.44 31.06
CA ALA A 12 -16.54 -32.29 30.47
C ALA A 12 -16.58 -32.26 28.93
N THR A 13 -17.38 -33.13 28.30
CA THR A 13 -17.53 -33.16 26.84
C THR A 13 -18.23 -31.90 26.32
N PHE A 14 -19.30 -31.45 26.99
CA PHE A 14 -20.02 -30.22 26.62
C PHE A 14 -19.29 -28.93 26.98
N GLY A 15 -18.38 -28.94 27.95
CA GLY A 15 -17.53 -27.79 28.28
C GLY A 15 -16.31 -27.68 27.35
N TYR A 16 -15.65 -28.81 27.07
CA TYR A 16 -14.40 -28.85 26.31
C TYR A 16 -14.63 -28.74 24.78
N GLY A 17 -15.67 -29.41 24.27
CA GLY A 17 -16.01 -29.42 22.84
C GLY A 17 -16.22 -28.03 22.22
N PRO A 18 -17.12 -27.19 22.75
CA PRO A 18 -17.35 -25.85 22.20
C PRO A 18 -16.16 -24.91 22.42
N TYR A 19 -15.41 -25.04 23.52
CA TYR A 19 -14.18 -24.25 23.72
C TYR A 19 -13.15 -24.53 22.61
N HIS A 20 -12.98 -25.81 22.25
CA HIS A 20 -12.04 -26.23 21.23
C HIS A 20 -12.55 -25.94 19.80
N LEU A 21 -13.87 -25.92 19.58
CA LEU A 21 -14.47 -25.56 18.29
C LEU A 21 -14.43 -24.04 18.06
N TYR A 22 -14.61 -23.23 19.10
CA TYR A 22 -14.63 -21.76 18.98
C TYR A 22 -13.26 -21.20 18.61
N THR A 23 -12.18 -21.71 19.22
CA THR A 23 -10.78 -21.36 18.88
C THR A 23 -10.39 -21.73 17.44
N ARG A 24 -11.08 -22.69 16.82
CA ARG A 24 -10.85 -23.12 15.43
C ARG A 24 -11.89 -22.61 14.44
N SER A 25 -12.86 -21.80 14.89
CA SER A 25 -13.91 -21.29 14.02
C SER A 25 -13.29 -20.30 13.02
N GLY A 26 -13.04 -20.78 11.80
CA GLY A 26 -12.43 -20.01 10.71
C GLY A 26 -13.18 -18.73 10.37
N TYR A 27 -14.37 -18.52 10.94
CA TYR A 27 -15.17 -17.31 10.82
C TYR A 27 -14.46 -16.04 11.33
N ALA A 28 -13.78 -16.10 12.49
CA ALA A 28 -13.04 -14.94 13.00
C ALA A 28 -11.90 -14.55 12.05
N LYS A 29 -11.12 -15.54 11.62
CA LYS A 29 -10.03 -15.36 10.65
C LYS A 29 -10.52 -14.91 9.28
N TYR A 30 -11.67 -15.42 8.83
CA TYR A 30 -12.32 -14.97 7.59
C TYR A 30 -12.75 -13.50 7.68
N ARG A 31 -13.33 -13.08 8.81
CA ARG A 31 -13.74 -11.69 9.05
C ARG A 31 -12.54 -10.74 9.06
N GLU A 32 -11.46 -11.14 9.70
CA GLU A 32 -10.19 -10.40 9.70
C GLU A 32 -9.63 -10.28 8.27
N LEU A 33 -9.49 -11.40 7.55
CA LEU A 33 -8.98 -11.40 6.19
C LEU A 33 -9.85 -10.58 5.22
N ARG A 34 -11.18 -10.59 5.40
CA ARG A 34 -12.09 -9.79 4.61
C ARG A 34 -11.90 -8.29 4.86
N ARG A 35 -11.66 -7.88 6.11
CA ARG A 35 -11.34 -6.48 6.45
C ARG A 35 -10.00 -6.05 5.84
N ASP A 36 -9.00 -6.91 5.91
CA ASP A 36 -7.68 -6.63 5.33
C ASP A 36 -7.74 -6.48 3.81
N LEU A 37 -8.53 -7.33 3.16
CA LEU A 37 -8.79 -7.25 1.72
C LEU A 37 -9.49 -5.95 1.35
N GLU A 38 -10.56 -5.58 2.07
CA GLU A 38 -11.27 -4.31 1.86
C GLU A 38 -10.32 -3.10 2.05
N ALA A 39 -9.49 -3.12 3.09
CA ALA A 39 -8.50 -2.07 3.34
C ALA A 39 -7.43 -2.00 2.23
N ALA A 40 -6.95 -3.15 1.75
CA ALA A 40 -5.99 -3.22 0.65
C ALA A 40 -6.56 -2.69 -0.67
N HIS A 41 -7.83 -2.99 -0.96
CA HIS A 41 -8.53 -2.44 -2.13
C HIS A 41 -8.67 -0.92 -2.03
N GLN A 42 -9.05 -0.39 -0.86
CA GLN A 42 -9.14 1.05 -0.67
C GLN A 42 -7.77 1.75 -0.84
N ARG A 43 -6.70 1.16 -0.30
CA ARG A 43 -5.33 1.69 -0.51
C ARG A 43 -4.95 1.68 -1.99
N ASN A 44 -5.21 0.58 -2.70
CA ASN A 44 -4.95 0.48 -4.14
C ASN A 44 -5.72 1.54 -4.94
N ALA A 45 -7.00 1.74 -4.64
CA ALA A 45 -7.82 2.74 -5.31
C ALA A 45 -7.26 4.15 -5.12
N ARG A 46 -6.84 4.51 -3.89
CA ARG A 46 -6.21 5.80 -3.60
C ARG A 46 -4.91 5.99 -4.37
N LEU A 47 -4.01 4.99 -4.34
CA LEU A 47 -2.73 5.04 -5.05
C LEU A 47 -2.91 5.14 -6.57
N ARG A 48 -3.90 4.46 -7.13
CA ARG A 48 -4.23 4.58 -8.57
C ARG A 48 -4.67 5.99 -8.92
N ALA A 49 -5.58 6.58 -8.13
CA ALA A 49 -6.03 7.95 -8.35
C ALA A 49 -4.88 8.96 -8.23
N GLU A 50 -3.95 8.75 -7.29
CA GLU A 50 -2.77 9.58 -7.14
C GLU A 50 -1.80 9.43 -8.31
N ASN A 51 -1.53 8.21 -8.75
CA ASN A 51 -0.71 7.95 -9.94
C ASN A 51 -1.31 8.61 -11.18
N GLU A 52 -2.62 8.52 -11.38
CA GLU A 52 -3.29 9.21 -12.49
C GLU A 52 -3.17 10.73 -12.39
N ARG A 53 -3.25 11.31 -11.18
CA ARG A 53 -3.03 12.73 -10.94
C ARG A 53 -1.60 13.14 -11.29
N LEU A 54 -0.62 12.40 -10.79
CA LEU A 54 0.80 12.64 -11.07
C LEU A 54 1.14 12.47 -12.56
N ALA A 55 0.54 11.47 -13.22
CA ALA A 55 0.73 11.28 -14.65
C ALA A 55 0.22 12.48 -15.47
N ARG A 56 -0.95 13.04 -15.10
CA ARG A 56 -1.46 14.27 -15.72
C ARG A 56 -0.56 15.48 -15.43
N GLU A 57 -0.03 15.57 -14.22
CA GLU A 57 0.91 16.63 -13.83
C GLU A 57 2.20 16.54 -14.66
N VAL A 58 2.79 15.35 -14.76
CA VAL A 58 3.95 15.10 -15.63
C VAL A 58 3.65 15.44 -17.09
N GLU A 59 2.49 15.05 -17.61
CA GLU A 59 2.11 15.38 -18.98
C GLU A 59 1.99 16.89 -19.19
N SER A 60 1.39 17.62 -18.24
CA SER A 60 1.30 19.09 -18.29
C SER A 60 2.67 19.78 -18.23
N LEU A 61 3.60 19.25 -17.42
CA LEU A 61 4.98 19.75 -17.34
C LEU A 61 5.77 19.43 -18.61
N ARG A 62 5.51 18.28 -19.25
CA ARG A 62 6.08 17.92 -20.55
C ARG A 62 5.55 18.77 -21.70
N THR A 63 4.31 19.27 -21.60
CA THR A 63 3.72 20.16 -22.63
C THR A 63 4.30 21.58 -22.61
N ASP A 64 5.08 21.94 -21.59
CA ASP A 64 6.02 23.07 -21.62
C ASP A 64 7.50 22.59 -21.55
N PRO A 65 8.03 21.98 -22.63
CA PRO A 65 9.39 21.46 -22.67
C PRO A 65 10.44 22.54 -22.39
N ARG A 66 10.12 23.81 -22.64
CA ARG A 66 11.04 24.93 -22.46
C ARG A 66 11.27 25.23 -20.98
N ALA A 67 10.30 24.98 -20.10
CA ALA A 67 10.49 25.15 -18.66
C ALA A 67 11.41 24.07 -18.08
N LEU A 68 11.19 22.82 -18.47
CA LEU A 68 12.04 21.70 -18.05
C LEU A 68 13.47 21.85 -18.59
N GLU A 69 13.61 22.28 -19.85
CA GLU A 69 14.92 22.53 -20.46
C GLU A 69 15.68 23.68 -19.77
N ARG A 70 14.99 24.74 -19.33
CA ARG A 70 15.63 25.82 -18.55
C ARG A 70 16.18 25.31 -17.22
N VAL A 71 15.40 24.52 -16.48
CA VAL A 71 15.82 23.96 -15.19
C VAL A 71 16.97 22.96 -15.38
N ALA A 72 16.89 22.08 -16.37
CA ALA A 72 17.98 21.14 -16.68
C ALA A 72 19.29 21.86 -17.09
N ARG A 73 19.19 22.99 -17.81
CA ARG A 73 20.36 23.80 -18.21
C ARG A 73 20.98 24.58 -17.04
N ILE A 74 20.17 25.17 -16.17
CA ILE A 74 20.64 26.03 -15.08
C ILE A 74 21.10 25.20 -13.88
N ASP A 75 20.31 24.22 -13.45
CA ASP A 75 20.55 23.51 -12.18
C ASP A 75 21.42 22.26 -12.36
N MET A 76 21.36 21.62 -13.54
CA MET A 76 22.09 20.37 -13.80
C MET A 76 23.22 20.52 -14.83
N GLY A 77 23.37 21.71 -15.45
CA GLY A 77 24.37 21.95 -16.50
C GLY A 77 24.20 21.06 -17.74
N TRP A 78 23.02 20.48 -17.96
CA TRP A 78 22.78 19.55 -19.05
C TRP A 78 22.68 20.29 -20.39
N VAL A 79 23.45 19.83 -21.38
CA VAL A 79 23.42 20.30 -22.77
C VAL A 79 23.09 19.17 -23.72
N ARG A 80 22.43 19.49 -24.85
CA ARG A 80 22.15 18.48 -25.88
C ARG A 80 23.45 18.07 -26.60
N PRO A 81 23.55 16.83 -27.11
CA PRO A 81 24.70 16.42 -27.90
C PRO A 81 24.96 17.39 -29.06
N GLY A 82 26.14 18.02 -29.08
CA GLY A 82 26.54 19.01 -30.10
C GLY A 82 26.39 20.48 -29.71
N GLU A 83 25.90 20.81 -28.51
CA GLU A 83 25.89 22.18 -27.97
C GLU A 83 27.10 22.46 -27.07
N ILE A 84 27.63 23.68 -27.12
CA ILE A 84 28.75 24.15 -26.27
C ILE A 84 28.18 25.14 -25.25
N LEU A 85 28.31 24.82 -23.96
CA LEU A 85 27.94 25.71 -22.85
C LEU A 85 29.07 26.72 -22.62
N PHE A 86 28.75 28.01 -22.60
CA PHE A 86 29.67 29.06 -22.16
C PHE A 86 29.27 29.50 -20.76
N ASP A 87 30.02 29.04 -19.76
CA ASP A 87 29.93 29.57 -18.40
C ASP A 87 30.90 30.74 -18.28
N PHE A 88 30.37 31.95 -18.27
CA PHE A 88 31.14 33.14 -17.93
C PHE A 88 31.16 33.25 -16.42
N GLY A 89 31.94 32.37 -15.77
CA GLY A 89 32.12 32.38 -14.34
C GLY A 89 32.45 33.80 -13.90
N GLU A 90 31.50 34.42 -13.20
CA GLU A 90 31.63 35.79 -12.76
C GLU A 90 32.70 35.79 -11.66
N GLY A 91 33.93 36.09 -12.07
CA GLY A 91 35.07 36.13 -11.18
C GLY A 91 34.83 37.15 -10.07
N ARG A 92 34.51 36.66 -8.88
CA ARG A 92 34.79 37.28 -7.58
C ARG A 92 34.80 36.22 -6.49
#